data_AF-A0A1E8GMW5-F1
#
_entry.id   AF-A0A1E8GMW5-F1
#
_cell.length_a   1.000
_cell.length_b   1.000
_cell.length_c   1.000
_cell.angle_alpha   90.00
_cell.angle_beta   90.00
_cell.angle_gamma   90.00
#
_symmetry.space_group_name_H-M   'P 1'
#
loop_
_entity.id
_entity.type
_entity.pdbx_description
1 polymer ?
#
loop_
_entity_poly.entity_id
_entity_poly.type
_entity_poly.pdbx_seq_one_letter_code
_entity_poly.pdbx_strand_id
1 'polypeptide(L)'
;MKRKVLILSIIMLSCMMIFSGCKGKNESKGSSDEYILKDYVGINLKDSDINVYDNGKAEEVYKNSNGEAKVNFIITNIDSKKITKENRSDYMVISQEPKAGSKFYSSKSGSNYAQEVKLKVEKMLVENSDGKDKGKPKAIGTSSTSIESTNSETKNNPSEKTEEESKASVSNSNDLWDDQKDKKFADFMNYWSEIMNQPYSQGKLGKDIDFFGLFFPSDIGKVPFSVDNKPVSMVFSPNGIGDADYVVVASYGYISQAKLTGYLYLFCYQNGQPIVLLTRQNIEMPDGRIHFNISNDQDLINEFSAMNG
;
A
#
# COMPACT_ATOMS: atom_id res chain seq x y z
N MET A 1 -41.14 52.74 0.05
CA MET A 1 -40.27 51.59 -0.31
C MET A 1 -39.26 51.35 0.81
N LYS A 2 -38.90 50.08 1.00
CA LYS A 2 -38.08 49.45 2.09
C LYS A 2 -36.74 50.20 2.33
N ARG A 3 -36.08 50.19 3.50
CA ARG A 3 -35.63 49.05 4.32
C ARG A 3 -35.25 49.47 5.75
N LYS A 4 -35.34 48.47 6.65
CA LYS A 4 -34.97 48.47 8.07
C LYS A 4 -33.45 48.59 8.27
N VAL A 5 -33.04 49.21 9.39
CA VAL A 5 -31.71 49.09 10.00
C VAL A 5 -31.88 48.64 11.46
N LEU A 6 -30.96 47.76 11.85
CA LEU A 6 -30.66 47.13 13.15
C LEU A 6 -30.84 48.04 14.39
N ILE A 7 -31.16 47.45 15.54
CA ILE A 7 -30.39 47.64 16.79
C ILE A 7 -30.52 46.37 17.65
N LEU A 8 -29.35 45.92 18.08
CA LEU A 8 -29.02 44.81 18.97
C LEU A 8 -29.45 45.19 20.41
N SER A 9 -30.16 44.32 21.13
CA SER A 9 -30.39 44.48 22.57
C SER A 9 -29.87 43.26 23.31
N ILE A 10 -28.74 43.45 24.00
CA ILE A 10 -28.14 42.52 24.95
C ILE A 10 -28.81 42.81 26.29
N ILE A 11 -29.59 41.86 26.82
CA ILE A 11 -29.95 41.83 28.24
C ILE A 11 -29.71 40.41 28.76
N MET A 12 -28.64 40.28 29.53
CA MET A 12 -28.39 39.18 30.46
C MET A 12 -29.47 39.19 31.55
N LEU A 13 -30.12 38.05 31.77
CA LEU A 13 -30.70 37.76 33.08
C LEU A 13 -30.62 36.27 33.39
N SER A 14 -29.72 35.98 34.32
CA SER A 14 -29.57 34.71 35.01
C SER A 14 -30.78 34.47 35.93
N CYS A 15 -31.42 33.32 35.80
CA CYS A 15 -32.23 32.74 36.87
C CYS A 15 -32.02 31.22 36.92
N MET A 16 -31.31 30.82 37.97
CA MET A 16 -31.26 29.50 38.57
C MET A 16 -32.68 28.91 38.71
N MET A 17 -32.89 27.69 38.22
CA MET A 17 -34.02 26.83 38.60
C MET A 17 -33.45 25.50 39.08
N ILE A 18 -33.67 25.25 40.37
CA ILE A 18 -33.42 24.01 41.09
C ILE A 18 -34.49 23.01 40.62
N PHE A 19 -34.09 21.81 40.23
CA PHE A 19 -35.02 20.67 40.17
C PHE A 19 -34.47 19.48 40.95
N SER A 20 -35.28 19.09 41.93
CA SER A 20 -35.22 17.90 42.76
C SER A 20 -35.04 16.62 41.97
N GLY A 21 -34.39 15.65 42.61
CA GLY A 21 -34.22 14.31 42.08
C GLY A 21 -35.53 13.58 41.82
N CYS A 22 -35.59 12.94 40.65
CA CYS A 22 -36.39 11.74 40.43
C CYS A 22 -35.44 10.58 40.11
N LYS A 23 -35.62 9.52 40.89
CA LYS A 23 -35.01 8.20 40.78
C LYS A 23 -35.63 7.47 39.57
N GLY A 24 -34.79 6.84 38.75
CA GLY A 24 -35.25 5.80 37.83
C GLY A 24 -35.08 6.10 36.34
N LYS A 25 -33.87 5.88 35.84
CA LYS A 25 -33.58 4.84 34.84
C LYS A 25 -32.06 4.81 34.72
N ASN A 26 -31.46 3.70 35.17
CA ASN A 26 -30.17 3.30 34.64
C ASN A 26 -30.42 3.06 33.14
N GLU A 27 -30.27 4.11 32.34
CA GLU A 27 -29.83 3.91 30.98
C GLU A 27 -28.46 3.26 31.13
N SER A 28 -28.41 1.94 30.93
CA SER A 28 -27.15 1.32 30.59
C SER A 28 -26.66 2.11 29.37
N LYS A 29 -25.68 2.99 29.57
CA LYS A 29 -24.78 3.40 28.52
C LYS A 29 -24.30 2.08 27.92
N GLY A 30 -24.95 1.61 26.86
CA GLY A 30 -24.49 0.42 26.18
C GLY A 30 -23.04 0.70 25.86
N SER A 31 -22.14 -0.23 26.13
CA SER A 31 -20.83 -0.19 25.51
C SER A 31 -21.09 -0.21 24.00
N SER A 32 -20.69 0.80 23.24
CA SER A 32 -20.63 0.62 21.79
C SER A 32 -19.33 -0.10 21.54
N ASP A 33 -19.40 -1.30 20.98
CA ASP A 33 -18.20 -2.09 20.76
C ASP A 33 -17.30 -1.36 19.77
N GLU A 34 -16.04 -1.22 20.15
CA GLU A 34 -15.01 -0.60 19.35
C GLU A 34 -14.47 -1.64 18.36
N TYR A 35 -14.34 -1.23 17.11
CA TYR A 35 -13.76 -2.00 16.02
C TYR A 35 -12.63 -1.20 15.41
N ILE A 36 -11.63 -1.90 14.88
CA ILE A 36 -10.47 -1.31 14.22
C ILE A 36 -10.58 -1.64 12.73
N LEU A 37 -10.55 -0.62 11.88
CA LEU A 37 -10.62 -0.79 10.44
C LEU A 37 -9.39 -1.54 9.91
N LYS A 38 -9.62 -2.61 9.13
CA LYS A 38 -8.56 -3.40 8.48
C LYS A 38 -7.81 -2.55 7.45
N ASP A 39 -6.62 -3.01 7.07
CA ASP A 39 -5.91 -2.41 5.94
C ASP A 39 -6.30 -3.10 4.65
N TYR A 40 -6.91 -2.35 3.74
CA TYR A 40 -7.26 -2.85 2.41
C TYR A 40 -6.28 -2.40 1.33
N VAL A 41 -5.36 -1.47 1.60
CA VAL A 41 -4.44 -0.96 0.56
C VAL A 41 -3.46 -2.05 0.13
N GLY A 42 -3.27 -2.20 -1.19
CA GLY A 42 -2.48 -3.27 -1.79
C GLY A 42 -3.25 -4.59 -1.95
N ILE A 43 -4.46 -4.71 -1.39
CA ILE A 43 -5.25 -5.94 -1.50
C ILE A 43 -6.06 -5.93 -2.79
N ASN A 44 -6.02 -7.04 -3.52
CA ASN A 44 -6.95 -7.29 -4.61
C ASN A 44 -8.37 -7.46 -4.06
N LEU A 45 -9.37 -6.79 -4.64
CA LEU A 45 -10.74 -6.86 -4.10
C LEU A 45 -11.29 -8.30 -4.04
N LYS A 46 -10.85 -9.21 -4.90
CA LYS A 46 -11.24 -10.63 -4.84
C LYS A 46 -10.74 -11.33 -3.60
N ASP A 47 -9.54 -10.96 -3.14
CA ASP A 47 -8.83 -11.58 -2.03
C ASP A 47 -9.11 -10.85 -0.69
N SER A 48 -9.85 -9.74 -0.74
CA SER A 48 -10.37 -9.06 0.44
C SER A 48 -11.63 -9.74 1.01
N ASP A 49 -11.92 -9.47 2.28
CA ASP A 49 -13.18 -9.85 2.94
C ASP A 49 -14.39 -9.00 2.47
N ILE A 50 -14.17 -8.04 1.56
CA ILE A 50 -15.22 -7.15 1.05
C ILE A 50 -16.12 -7.90 0.07
N ASN A 51 -17.41 -7.97 0.40
CA ASN A 51 -18.42 -8.52 -0.48
C ASN A 51 -18.87 -7.46 -1.50
N VAL A 52 -18.32 -7.55 -2.71
CA VAL A 52 -18.76 -6.73 -3.86
C VAL A 52 -19.91 -7.42 -4.60
N TYR A 53 -21.01 -6.68 -4.82
CA TYR A 53 -22.21 -7.12 -5.52
C TYR A 53 -22.29 -6.54 -6.95
N ASP A 54 -23.05 -7.17 -7.84
CA ASP A 54 -23.21 -6.76 -9.26
C ASP A 54 -23.84 -5.36 -9.40
N ASN A 55 -24.64 -4.98 -8.39
CA ASN A 55 -25.22 -3.63 -8.30
C ASN A 55 -24.20 -2.56 -7.87
N GLY A 56 -22.94 -2.93 -7.59
CA GLY A 56 -21.84 -2.03 -7.18
C GLY A 56 -21.81 -1.71 -5.69
N LYS A 57 -22.73 -2.27 -4.91
CA LYS A 57 -22.62 -2.22 -3.45
C LYS A 57 -21.43 -3.06 -3.01
N ALA A 58 -20.76 -2.62 -1.95
CA ALA A 58 -19.66 -3.35 -1.35
C ALA A 58 -19.75 -3.23 0.18
N GLU A 59 -19.69 -4.35 0.89
CA GLU A 59 -19.82 -4.36 2.36
C GLU A 59 -18.99 -5.46 3.02
N GLU A 60 -18.65 -5.25 4.29
CA GLU A 60 -18.02 -6.28 5.14
C GLU A 60 -18.66 -6.29 6.53
N VAL A 61 -18.69 -7.47 7.16
CA VAL A 61 -19.13 -7.65 8.54
C VAL A 61 -17.91 -7.86 9.44
N TYR A 62 -17.69 -6.92 10.34
CA TYR A 62 -16.68 -7.01 11.39
C TYR A 62 -17.29 -7.71 12.61
N LYS A 63 -16.58 -8.68 13.18
CA LYS A 63 -17.03 -9.45 14.35
C LYS A 63 -16.00 -9.36 15.47
N ASN A 64 -16.47 -9.23 16.70
CA ASN A 64 -15.64 -9.39 17.90
C ASN A 64 -16.44 -10.17 18.96
N SER A 65 -15.87 -10.33 20.17
CA SER A 65 -16.53 -11.05 21.28
C SER A 65 -17.86 -10.44 21.71
N ASN A 66 -18.13 -9.20 21.34
CA ASN A 66 -19.23 -8.40 21.86
C ASN A 66 -20.34 -8.17 20.82
N GLY A 67 -20.08 -8.40 19.53
CA GLY A 67 -21.09 -8.31 18.48
C GLY A 67 -20.55 -8.25 17.06
N GLU A 68 -21.39 -7.74 16.16
CA GLU A 68 -21.08 -7.53 14.75
C GLU A 68 -21.33 -6.07 14.36
N ALA A 69 -20.51 -5.54 13.44
CA ALA A 69 -20.67 -4.22 12.83
C ALA A 69 -20.53 -4.32 11.31
N LYS A 70 -21.48 -3.72 10.57
CA LYS A 70 -21.44 -3.67 9.10
C LYS A 70 -20.74 -2.42 8.62
N VAL A 71 -19.82 -2.55 7.68
CA VAL A 71 -19.09 -1.45 7.04
C VAL A 71 -19.49 -1.38 5.57
N ASN A 72 -19.86 -0.18 5.11
CA ASN A 72 -20.15 0.10 3.70
C ASN A 72 -18.88 0.59 2.99
N PHE A 73 -18.58 0.06 1.81
CA PHE A 73 -17.44 0.49 1.00
C PHE A 73 -17.91 1.22 -0.26
N ILE A 74 -17.43 2.45 -0.44
CA ILE A 74 -17.56 3.21 -1.69
C ILE A 74 -16.30 2.98 -2.51
N ILE A 75 -16.39 2.16 -3.54
CA ILE A 75 -15.25 1.83 -4.41
C ILE A 75 -15.25 2.73 -5.64
N THR A 76 -14.15 3.44 -5.85
CA THR A 76 -13.95 4.35 -6.99
C THR A 76 -12.77 3.89 -7.84
N ASN A 77 -12.96 3.87 -9.16
CA ASN A 77 -11.95 3.56 -10.17
C ASN A 77 -11.74 4.80 -11.05
N ILE A 78 -10.50 5.10 -11.42
CA ILE A 78 -10.09 6.19 -12.32
C ILE A 78 -10.86 6.16 -13.65
N ASP A 79 -11.10 4.97 -14.21
CA ASP A 79 -11.82 4.80 -15.48
C ASP A 79 -13.34 5.03 -15.34
N SER A 80 -13.84 5.31 -14.13
CA SER A 80 -15.26 5.39 -13.79
C SER A 80 -16.07 4.12 -14.13
N LYS A 81 -15.40 3.03 -14.49
CA LYS A 81 -16.04 1.74 -14.74
C LYS A 81 -16.51 1.17 -13.41
N LYS A 82 -17.80 0.80 -13.37
CA LYS A 82 -18.43 0.19 -12.21
C LYS A 82 -17.70 -1.09 -11.81
N ILE A 83 -17.38 -1.21 -10.52
CA ILE A 83 -16.86 -2.43 -9.93
C ILE A 83 -18.03 -3.32 -9.51
N THR A 84 -17.93 -4.59 -9.84
CA THR A 84 -18.96 -5.63 -9.77
C THR A 84 -18.35 -6.92 -9.24
N LYS A 85 -19.17 -7.93 -8.94
CA LYS A 85 -18.68 -9.21 -8.46
C LYS A 85 -17.74 -9.88 -9.48
N GLU A 86 -18.01 -9.70 -10.77
CA GLU A 86 -17.33 -10.36 -11.88
C GLU A 86 -15.96 -9.77 -12.16
N ASN A 87 -15.82 -8.45 -12.09
CA ASN A 87 -14.57 -7.78 -12.43
C ASN A 87 -13.70 -7.44 -11.21
N ARG A 88 -14.16 -7.69 -9.98
CA ARG A 88 -13.40 -7.31 -8.77
C ARG A 88 -11.98 -7.90 -8.71
N SER A 89 -11.74 -9.05 -9.35
CA SER A 89 -10.41 -9.67 -9.43
C SER A 89 -9.39 -8.84 -10.20
N ASP A 90 -9.85 -7.94 -11.05
CA ASP A 90 -8.97 -7.13 -11.89
C ASP A 90 -8.48 -5.89 -11.14
N TYR A 91 -8.95 -5.64 -9.91
CA TYR A 91 -8.75 -4.36 -9.22
C TYR A 91 -8.07 -4.54 -7.88
N MET A 92 -7.02 -3.75 -7.69
CA MET A 92 -6.30 -3.61 -6.43
C MET A 92 -6.66 -2.29 -5.76
N VAL A 93 -6.82 -2.29 -4.45
CA VAL A 93 -7.06 -1.07 -3.66
C VAL A 93 -5.77 -0.27 -3.54
N ILE A 94 -5.78 0.97 -4.01
CA ILE A 94 -4.61 1.88 -3.98
C ILE A 94 -4.71 2.93 -2.87
N SER A 95 -5.91 3.17 -2.34
CA SER A 95 -6.08 4.06 -1.19
C SER A 95 -7.37 3.74 -0.43
N GLN A 96 -7.39 4.03 0.86
CA GLN A 96 -8.57 3.91 1.70
C GLN A 96 -8.73 5.13 2.62
N GLU A 97 -9.98 5.52 2.86
CA GLU A 97 -10.35 6.57 3.81
C GLU A 97 -11.65 6.20 4.53
N PRO A 98 -11.70 6.14 5.87
CA PRO A 98 -10.62 6.36 6.83
C PRO A 98 -9.44 5.39 6.67
N LYS A 99 -8.29 5.74 7.25
CA LYS A 99 -7.08 4.92 7.17
C LYS A 99 -7.23 3.62 7.97
N ALA A 100 -6.48 2.57 7.63
CA ALA A 100 -6.30 1.40 8.49
C ALA A 100 -6.02 1.81 9.93
N GLY A 101 -6.51 1.01 10.88
CA GLY A 101 -6.34 1.30 12.30
C GLY A 101 -7.35 2.32 12.85
N SER A 102 -8.13 2.99 11.98
CA SER A 102 -9.18 3.90 12.43
C SER A 102 -10.21 3.15 13.26
N LYS A 103 -10.53 3.72 14.43
CA LYS A 103 -11.54 3.16 15.33
C LYS A 103 -12.93 3.58 14.87
N PHE A 104 -13.86 2.63 14.88
CA PHE A 104 -15.28 2.89 14.68
C PHE A 104 -16.11 2.06 15.65
N TYR A 105 -17.40 2.40 15.78
CA TYR A 105 -18.26 1.83 16.80
C TYR A 105 -19.51 1.23 16.16
N SER A 106 -20.01 0.11 16.69
CA SER A 106 -21.28 -0.47 16.25
C SER A 106 -22.40 0.58 16.32
N SER A 107 -23.14 0.77 15.22
CA SER A 107 -24.25 1.73 15.17
C SER A 107 -25.35 1.35 16.18
N LYS A 108 -25.89 2.34 16.90
CA LYS A 108 -26.99 2.14 17.87
C LYS A 108 -28.34 2.72 17.43
N SER A 109 -28.44 3.34 16.27
CA SER A 109 -29.73 3.88 15.80
C SER A 109 -29.73 4.20 14.31
N GLY A 110 -30.71 3.64 13.60
CA GLY A 110 -31.19 4.12 12.29
C GLY A 110 -30.36 3.86 11.04
N SER A 111 -29.05 3.57 11.13
CA SER A 111 -28.22 3.22 9.97
C SER A 111 -27.94 1.72 9.89
N ASN A 112 -28.07 1.14 8.69
CA ASN A 112 -27.70 -0.27 8.42
C ASN A 112 -26.18 -0.52 8.51
N TYR A 113 -25.38 0.54 8.49
CA TYR A 113 -23.91 0.49 8.53
C TYR A 113 -23.36 1.34 9.68
N ALA A 114 -22.32 0.83 10.32
CA ALA A 114 -21.58 1.45 11.41
C ALA A 114 -20.49 2.41 10.92
N GLN A 115 -19.97 2.19 9.70
CA GLN A 115 -18.93 3.01 9.08
C GLN A 115 -19.07 2.99 7.56
N GLU A 116 -18.69 4.10 6.92
CA GLU A 116 -18.44 4.18 5.48
C GLU A 116 -16.94 4.31 5.21
N VAL A 117 -16.43 3.54 4.26
CA VAL A 117 -15.02 3.53 3.85
C VAL A 117 -14.95 3.76 2.36
N LYS A 118 -14.18 4.75 1.94
CA LYS A 118 -13.92 5.05 0.53
C LYS A 118 -12.66 4.34 0.10
N LEU A 119 -12.76 3.53 -0.94
CA LEU A 119 -11.62 2.89 -1.58
C LEU A 119 -11.41 3.51 -2.95
N LYS A 120 -10.15 3.82 -3.28
CA LYS A 120 -9.74 3.99 -4.68
C LYS A 120 -9.07 2.71 -5.12
N VAL A 121 -9.39 2.25 -6.33
CA VAL A 121 -8.85 1.03 -6.91
C VAL A 121 -8.28 1.29 -8.29
N GLU A 122 -7.29 0.49 -8.67
CA GLU A 122 -6.65 0.53 -9.97
C GLU A 122 -6.73 -0.86 -10.63
N LYS A 123 -6.91 -0.87 -11.96
CA LYS A 123 -6.97 -2.11 -12.72
C LYS A 123 -5.57 -2.68 -12.88
N MET A 124 -5.39 -3.93 -12.49
CA MET A 124 -4.18 -4.70 -12.73
C MET A 124 -4.10 -5.08 -14.22
N LEU A 125 -2.95 -4.80 -14.84
CA LEU A 125 -2.67 -5.23 -16.20
C LEU A 125 -2.40 -6.73 -16.19
N VAL A 126 -3.36 -7.51 -16.68
CA VAL A 126 -3.15 -8.94 -16.93
C VAL A 126 -2.37 -9.05 -18.24
N GLU A 127 -1.08 -9.35 -18.16
CA GLU A 127 -0.34 -9.85 -19.32
C GLU A 127 -0.83 -11.27 -19.64
N ASN A 128 -1.83 -11.35 -20.53
CA ASN A 128 -2.17 -12.60 -21.17
C ASN A 128 -1.01 -13.00 -22.09
N SER A 129 -0.19 -13.95 -21.66
CA SER A 129 0.81 -14.61 -22.51
C SER A 129 0.12 -15.63 -23.43
N ASP A 130 -0.62 -15.13 -24.42
CA ASP A 130 -1.04 -15.91 -25.59
C ASP A 130 -0.43 -15.27 -26.84
N GLY A 131 0.63 -15.89 -27.37
CA GLY A 131 1.41 -15.27 -28.46
C GLY A 131 2.45 -16.19 -29.10
N LYS A 132 1.97 -17.26 -29.73
CA LYS A 132 2.71 -18.13 -30.65
C LYS A 132 3.09 -17.35 -31.93
N ASP A 133 4.37 -17.06 -32.15
CA ASP A 133 4.88 -16.92 -33.53
C ASP A 133 6.37 -17.29 -33.69
N LYS A 134 6.65 -17.77 -34.89
CA LYS A 134 7.82 -18.51 -35.36
C LYS A 134 8.86 -17.57 -35.95
N GLY A 135 10.14 -17.82 -35.66
CA GLY A 135 11.25 -17.20 -36.40
C GLY A 135 12.63 -17.72 -35.98
N LYS A 136 13.17 -18.68 -36.73
CA LYS A 136 14.56 -19.20 -36.70
C LYS A 136 15.33 -18.48 -37.85
N PRO A 137 16.67 -18.17 -37.83
CA PRO A 137 17.71 -19.21 -37.74
C PRO A 137 19.13 -18.97 -37.16
N LYS A 138 19.69 -20.13 -36.71
CA LYS A 138 21.10 -20.67 -36.75
C LYS A 138 22.17 -19.98 -35.88
N ALA A 139 23.18 -20.63 -35.29
CA ALA A 139 23.65 -22.01 -35.05
C ALA A 139 24.84 -21.89 -34.04
N ILE A 140 25.09 -22.74 -33.04
CA ILE A 140 25.96 -23.95 -33.04
C ILE A 140 26.24 -24.25 -31.55
N GLY A 141 26.20 -25.52 -31.14
CA GLY A 141 26.58 -25.92 -29.78
C GLY A 141 26.07 -27.30 -29.37
N THR A 142 26.64 -28.34 -29.98
CA THR A 142 26.43 -29.78 -29.79
C THR A 142 26.54 -30.25 -28.33
N SER A 143 25.56 -31.03 -27.85
CA SER A 143 25.76 -32.39 -27.29
C SER A 143 24.42 -33.08 -26.97
N SER A 144 24.34 -34.31 -27.47
CA SER A 144 23.34 -35.39 -27.34
C SER A 144 23.02 -35.76 -25.88
N THR A 145 21.82 -36.19 -25.49
CA THR A 145 21.22 -37.51 -25.79
C THR A 145 19.78 -37.58 -25.24
N SER A 146 18.91 -38.28 -25.99
CA SER A 146 17.56 -38.85 -25.74
C SER A 146 17.30 -39.38 -24.31
N ILE A 147 16.09 -39.65 -23.79
CA ILE A 147 14.93 -40.48 -24.25
C ILE A 147 13.76 -40.12 -23.28
N GLU A 148 12.63 -39.55 -23.70
CA GLU A 148 11.31 -40.18 -23.95
C GLU A 148 10.63 -40.98 -22.78
N SER A 149 9.41 -40.52 -22.43
CA SER A 149 8.23 -41.25 -21.89
C SER A 149 8.34 -41.95 -20.52
N THR A 150 7.32 -41.99 -19.66
CA THR A 150 5.98 -42.50 -19.95
C THR A 150 5.01 -42.18 -18.81
N ASN A 151 3.79 -41.86 -19.21
CA ASN A 151 2.56 -41.73 -18.44
C ASN A 151 2.07 -43.12 -17.97
N SER A 152 1.53 -43.24 -16.75
CA SER A 152 0.44 -44.20 -16.44
C SER A 152 -0.07 -44.06 -15.00
N GLU A 153 -1.25 -43.45 -14.90
CA GLU A 153 -2.43 -43.79 -14.09
C GLU A 153 -2.36 -45.01 -13.16
N THR A 154 -2.94 -44.92 -11.95
CA THR A 154 -4.23 -45.57 -11.61
C THR A 154 -4.62 -45.38 -10.13
N LYS A 155 -5.83 -44.84 -9.94
CA LYS A 155 -6.84 -45.00 -8.86
C LYS A 155 -6.40 -45.41 -7.45
N ASN A 156 -6.93 -44.70 -6.44
CA ASN A 156 -7.99 -45.19 -5.54
C ASN A 156 -8.42 -44.08 -4.54
N ASN A 157 -9.73 -43.85 -4.44
CA ASN A 157 -10.46 -43.22 -3.31
C ASN A 157 -11.23 -44.39 -2.64
N PRO A 158 -11.67 -44.42 -1.34
CA PRO A 158 -12.21 -43.27 -0.60
C PRO A 158 -12.06 -43.21 0.95
N SER A 159 -12.30 -42.01 1.49
CA SER A 159 -13.15 -41.70 2.68
C SER A 159 -12.49 -40.93 3.85
N GLU A 160 -13.06 -39.75 4.10
CA GLU A 160 -13.18 -38.93 5.34
C GLU A 160 -12.22 -39.16 6.52
N LYS A 161 -11.45 -38.13 6.90
CA LYS A 161 -11.73 -37.27 8.07
C LYS A 161 -10.74 -36.10 8.15
N THR A 162 -11.28 -34.97 8.60
CA THR A 162 -10.71 -33.72 9.11
C THR A 162 -9.22 -33.73 9.50
N GLU A 163 -8.46 -32.82 8.89
CA GLU A 163 -7.35 -32.10 9.53
C GLU A 163 -7.19 -30.75 8.82
N GLU A 164 -7.21 -29.68 9.61
CA GLU A 164 -6.89 -28.31 9.19
C GLU A 164 -5.41 -28.27 8.80
N GLU A 165 -5.11 -28.40 7.52
CA GLU A 165 -3.79 -28.09 7.01
C GLU A 165 -3.83 -26.65 6.50
N SER A 166 -3.29 -25.75 7.33
CA SER A 166 -2.88 -24.41 6.94
C SER A 166 -2.17 -24.49 5.60
N LYS A 167 -2.81 -23.98 4.55
CA LYS A 167 -2.18 -23.83 3.24
C LYS A 167 -1.18 -22.68 3.34
N ALA A 168 -0.04 -22.95 3.98
CA ALA A 168 1.17 -22.20 3.75
C ALA A 168 1.41 -22.28 2.24
N SER A 169 1.13 -21.18 1.53
CA SER A 169 1.66 -20.98 0.20
C SER A 169 3.17 -20.94 0.36
N VAL A 170 3.81 -22.09 0.13
CA VAL A 170 5.23 -22.17 -0.14
C VAL A 170 5.44 -21.33 -1.40
N SER A 171 5.84 -20.07 -1.22
CA SER A 171 6.30 -19.27 -2.33
C SER A 171 7.64 -19.87 -2.77
N ASN A 172 7.65 -20.49 -3.94
CA ASN A 172 8.88 -20.63 -4.70
C ASN A 172 9.23 -19.24 -5.28
N SER A 173 9.38 -18.21 -4.44
CA SER A 173 9.63 -16.85 -4.92
C SER A 173 11.13 -16.62 -5.04
N ASN A 174 11.61 -16.54 -6.28
CA ASN A 174 12.90 -15.95 -6.58
C ASN A 174 12.94 -14.43 -6.30
N ASP A 175 11.85 -13.85 -5.78
CA ASP A 175 11.73 -12.43 -5.47
C ASP A 175 12.69 -12.03 -4.34
N LEU A 176 13.42 -10.94 -4.56
CA LEU A 176 14.35 -10.39 -3.58
C LEU A 176 13.63 -9.52 -2.54
N TRP A 177 12.52 -8.91 -2.94
CA TRP A 177 11.69 -8.06 -2.10
C TRP A 177 10.23 -8.53 -2.11
N ASP A 178 9.52 -8.26 -1.03
CA ASP A 178 8.11 -8.57 -0.88
C ASP A 178 7.45 -7.59 0.10
N ASP A 179 6.13 -7.67 0.23
CA ASP A 179 5.36 -6.78 1.11
C ASP A 179 5.69 -6.95 2.60
N GLN A 180 6.12 -8.14 3.03
CA GLN A 180 6.51 -8.37 4.42
C GLN A 180 7.81 -7.64 4.75
N LYS A 181 8.80 -7.71 3.85
CA LYS A 181 10.04 -6.94 3.91
C LYS A 181 9.77 -5.45 3.81
N ASP A 182 8.92 -4.99 2.88
CA ASP A 182 8.53 -3.58 2.75
C ASP A 182 7.95 -3.05 4.05
N LYS A 183 7.01 -3.80 4.65
CA LYS A 183 6.39 -3.40 5.92
C LYS A 183 7.40 -3.34 7.06
N LYS A 184 8.22 -4.40 7.23
CA LYS A 184 9.23 -4.46 8.29
C LYS A 184 10.24 -3.32 8.15
N PHE A 185 10.66 -3.05 6.91
CA PHE A 185 11.59 -1.97 6.61
C PHE A 185 10.96 -0.59 6.83
N ALA A 186 9.67 -0.40 6.52
CA ALA A 186 8.96 0.83 6.82
C ALA A 186 8.83 1.07 8.33
N ASP A 187 8.60 0.03 9.13
CA ASP A 187 8.60 0.14 10.60
C ASP A 187 9.98 0.60 11.12
N PHE A 188 11.07 0.05 10.59
CA PHE A 188 12.42 0.53 10.88
C PHE A 188 12.63 1.99 10.46
N MET A 189 12.25 2.37 9.23
CA MET A 189 12.44 3.73 8.72
C MET A 189 11.68 4.76 9.56
N ASN A 190 10.51 4.40 10.11
CA ASN A 190 9.79 5.26 11.05
C ASN A 190 10.58 5.48 12.35
N TYR A 191 11.10 4.40 12.96
CA TYR A 191 11.93 4.49 14.15
C TYR A 191 13.22 5.29 13.91
N TRP A 192 13.91 5.02 12.80
CA TRP A 192 15.12 5.73 12.42
C TRP A 192 14.86 7.21 12.14
N SER A 193 13.73 7.53 11.49
CA SER A 193 13.27 8.92 11.28
C SER A 193 13.10 9.69 12.59
N GLU A 194 12.57 9.04 13.63
CA GLU A 194 12.40 9.62 14.96
C GLU A 194 13.76 9.89 15.63
N ILE A 195 14.68 8.92 15.61
CA ILE A 195 16.05 9.09 16.16
C ILE A 195 16.77 10.26 15.49
N MET A 196 16.67 10.34 14.17
CA MET A 196 17.34 11.37 13.38
C MET A 196 16.64 12.74 13.47
N ASN A 197 15.45 12.79 14.08
CA ASN A 197 14.56 13.95 14.07
C ASN A 197 14.34 14.48 12.64
N GLN A 198 14.12 13.56 11.71
CA GLN A 198 13.95 13.79 10.28
C GLN A 198 12.77 12.94 9.83
N PRO A 199 11.55 13.50 9.68
CA PRO A 199 10.37 12.72 9.31
C PRO A 199 10.43 12.28 7.83
N TYR A 200 11.05 11.13 7.55
CA TYR A 200 11.08 10.57 6.21
C TYR A 200 9.71 10.04 5.83
N SER A 201 9.31 10.30 4.59
CA SER A 201 8.11 9.75 3.97
C SER A 201 8.50 8.68 2.97
N GLN A 202 7.85 7.53 3.02
CA GLN A 202 7.98 6.51 1.98
C GLN A 202 7.24 6.95 0.71
N GLY A 203 7.92 6.86 -0.43
CA GLY A 203 7.31 6.98 -1.75
C GLY A 203 6.78 5.62 -2.20
N LYS A 204 5.53 5.61 -2.66
CA LYS A 204 4.89 4.43 -3.29
C LYS A 204 4.23 4.88 -4.59
N LEU A 205 4.02 3.98 -5.53
CA LEU A 205 3.22 4.29 -6.73
C LEU A 205 1.85 4.83 -6.30
N GLY A 206 1.43 5.95 -6.87
CA GLY A 206 0.20 6.67 -6.50
C GLY A 206 0.30 7.55 -5.24
N LYS A 207 1.43 7.50 -4.51
CA LYS A 207 1.75 8.37 -3.38
C LYS A 207 3.24 8.72 -3.41
N ASP A 208 3.61 9.51 -4.40
CA ASP A 208 5.00 9.92 -4.58
C ASP A 208 5.47 10.86 -3.45
N ILE A 209 6.78 10.81 -3.20
CA ILE A 209 7.49 11.90 -2.55
C ILE A 209 7.70 12.99 -3.60
N ASP A 210 7.29 14.22 -3.30
CA ASP A 210 7.77 15.40 -4.01
C ASP A 210 9.12 15.82 -3.41
N PHE A 211 10.20 15.48 -4.13
CA PHE A 211 11.56 15.84 -3.78
C PHE A 211 12.07 16.96 -4.70
N PHE A 212 11.73 18.20 -4.34
CA PHE A 212 12.08 19.41 -5.12
C PHE A 212 11.57 19.38 -6.57
N GLY A 213 10.33 18.92 -6.77
CA GLY A 213 9.69 18.84 -8.09
C GLY A 213 9.94 17.51 -8.82
N LEU A 214 10.67 16.58 -8.21
CA LEU A 214 10.81 15.20 -8.67
C LEU A 214 9.88 14.29 -7.86
N PHE A 215 9.15 13.41 -8.54
CA PHE A 215 8.14 12.55 -7.94
C PHE A 215 8.64 11.12 -7.85
N PHE A 216 9.01 10.65 -6.66
CA PHE A 216 9.54 9.30 -6.45
C PHE A 216 8.51 8.37 -5.77
N PRO A 217 8.33 7.12 -6.25
CA PRO A 217 9.13 6.45 -7.28
C PRO A 217 8.71 6.71 -8.74
N SER A 218 7.63 7.47 -9.01
CA SER A 218 7.09 7.61 -10.38
C SER A 218 8.05 8.08 -11.47
N ASP A 219 9.07 8.88 -11.14
CA ASP A 219 10.06 9.39 -12.11
C ASP A 219 11.21 8.41 -12.38
N ILE A 220 11.31 7.31 -11.61
CA ILE A 220 12.28 6.25 -11.88
C ILE A 220 11.97 5.62 -13.25
N GLY A 221 12.98 5.56 -14.11
CA GLY A 221 12.84 5.12 -15.50
C GLY A 221 12.32 6.18 -16.48
N LYS A 222 11.92 7.37 -16.01
CA LYS A 222 11.46 8.49 -16.87
C LYS A 222 12.51 9.59 -17.03
N VAL A 223 13.33 9.80 -16.01
CA VAL A 223 14.41 10.80 -16.01
C VAL A 223 15.79 10.13 -16.00
N PRO A 224 16.85 10.79 -16.46
CA PRO A 224 18.19 10.20 -16.46
C PRO A 224 18.85 10.31 -15.07
N PHE A 225 19.53 9.23 -14.66
CA PHE A 225 20.21 9.13 -13.36
C PHE A 225 21.72 9.00 -13.52
N SER A 226 22.44 9.36 -12.46
CA SER A 226 23.86 9.07 -12.26
C SER A 226 24.10 8.55 -10.84
N VAL A 227 24.98 7.55 -10.68
CA VAL A 227 25.53 7.14 -9.37
C VAL A 227 27.04 7.33 -9.41
N ASP A 228 27.60 8.03 -8.41
CA ASP A 228 29.02 8.39 -8.35
C ASP A 228 29.53 9.03 -9.66
N ASN A 229 28.71 9.93 -10.22
CA ASN A 229 28.92 10.65 -11.49
C ASN A 229 29.01 9.77 -12.74
N LYS A 230 28.55 8.52 -12.68
CA LYS A 230 28.41 7.66 -13.86
C LYS A 230 26.93 7.53 -14.23
N PRO A 231 26.56 7.71 -15.51
CA PRO A 231 25.22 7.41 -16.00
C PRO A 231 24.81 5.98 -15.67
N VAL A 232 23.59 5.80 -15.18
CA VAL A 232 23.03 4.48 -14.84
C VAL A 232 21.57 4.38 -15.27
N SER A 233 21.11 3.15 -15.47
CA SER A 233 19.70 2.80 -15.59
C SER A 233 19.12 2.46 -14.20
N MET A 234 17.85 2.83 -13.99
CA MET A 234 17.12 2.50 -12.77
C MET A 234 15.70 2.06 -13.12
N VAL A 235 15.17 1.09 -12.38
CA VAL A 235 13.76 0.67 -12.45
C VAL A 235 13.20 0.58 -11.04
N PHE A 236 11.94 0.99 -10.84
CA PHE A 236 11.22 0.69 -9.61
C PHE A 236 10.55 -0.67 -9.75
N SER A 237 10.82 -1.58 -8.81
CA SER A 237 10.32 -2.95 -8.85
C SER A 237 9.94 -3.42 -7.44
N PRO A 238 8.64 -3.63 -7.14
CA PRO A 238 8.20 -4.00 -5.79
C PRO A 238 8.60 -5.43 -5.38
N ASN A 239 9.04 -6.28 -6.33
CA ASN A 239 9.56 -7.62 -6.02
C ASN A 239 11.11 -7.70 -6.04
N GLY A 240 11.78 -6.59 -6.32
CA GLY A 240 13.25 -6.53 -6.40
C GLY A 240 13.85 -7.22 -7.62
N ILE A 241 13.05 -7.61 -8.62
CA ILE A 241 13.53 -8.21 -9.86
C ILE A 241 13.53 -7.18 -11.00
N GLY A 242 14.60 -7.15 -11.79
CA GLY A 242 14.72 -6.30 -12.97
C GLY A 242 16.13 -6.33 -13.58
N ASP A 243 16.23 -5.81 -14.81
CA ASP A 243 17.47 -5.84 -15.62
C ASP A 243 18.21 -4.48 -15.66
N ALA A 244 17.82 -3.52 -14.82
CA ALA A 244 18.49 -2.23 -14.71
C ALA A 244 19.76 -2.31 -13.83
N ASP A 245 20.67 -1.34 -13.96
CA ASP A 245 21.86 -1.26 -13.11
C ASP A 245 21.51 -1.18 -11.61
N TYR A 246 20.37 -0.55 -11.30
CA TYR A 246 19.77 -0.50 -9.96
C TYR A 246 18.27 -0.80 -10.01
N VAL A 247 17.86 -1.84 -9.30
CA VAL A 247 16.46 -2.22 -9.11
C VAL A 247 15.97 -1.65 -7.78
N VAL A 248 15.24 -0.54 -7.83
CA VAL A 248 14.77 0.19 -6.65
C VAL A 248 13.53 -0.48 -6.09
N VAL A 249 13.55 -0.83 -4.80
CA VAL A 249 12.43 -1.50 -4.12
C VAL A 249 11.71 -0.58 -3.14
N ALA A 250 12.41 0.43 -2.61
CA ALA A 250 11.81 1.44 -1.75
C ALA A 250 12.49 2.81 -1.91
N SER A 251 11.74 3.88 -1.64
CA SER A 251 12.24 5.25 -1.64
C SER A 251 11.75 5.99 -0.40
N TYR A 252 12.64 6.75 0.24
CA TYR A 252 12.32 7.54 1.43
C TYR A 252 12.91 8.93 1.34
N GLY A 253 12.07 9.95 1.52
CA GLY A 253 12.48 11.33 1.35
C GLY A 253 12.08 12.22 2.53
N TYR A 254 12.97 13.14 2.87
CA TYR A 254 12.74 14.19 3.85
C TYR A 254 13.26 15.52 3.29
N ILE A 255 12.46 16.58 3.38
CA ILE A 255 12.86 17.96 3.07
C ILE A 255 12.77 18.81 4.34
N SER A 256 13.88 19.47 4.68
CA SER A 256 13.91 20.51 5.69
C SER A 256 13.55 21.85 5.07
N GLN A 257 12.29 22.27 5.22
CA GLN A 257 11.83 23.57 4.69
C GLN A 257 12.63 24.76 5.27
N ALA A 258 13.06 24.66 6.53
CA ALA A 258 13.87 25.71 7.16
C ALA A 258 15.28 25.83 6.58
N LYS A 259 15.87 24.73 6.12
CA LYS A 259 17.25 24.69 5.60
C LYS A 259 17.31 24.66 4.08
N LEU A 260 16.17 24.45 3.40
CA LEU A 260 16.07 24.22 1.96
C LEU A 260 16.99 23.09 1.48
N THR A 261 17.18 22.09 2.34
CA THR A 261 17.93 20.86 2.06
C THR A 261 17.02 19.66 2.17
N GLY A 262 17.36 18.59 1.45
CA GLY A 262 16.63 17.34 1.51
C GLY A 262 17.55 16.15 1.44
N TYR A 263 17.01 15.00 1.82
CA TYR A 263 17.64 13.69 1.75
C TYR A 263 16.64 12.77 1.08
N LEU A 264 17.03 12.15 -0.03
CA LEU A 264 16.26 11.12 -0.69
C LEU A 264 17.11 9.87 -0.78
N TYR A 265 16.66 8.82 -0.09
CA TYR A 265 17.26 7.50 -0.12
C TYR A 265 16.51 6.60 -1.08
N LEU A 266 17.26 5.85 -1.90
CA LEU A 266 16.73 4.74 -2.68
C LEU A 266 17.37 3.44 -2.17
N PHE A 267 16.53 2.46 -1.87
CA PHE A 267 16.93 1.13 -1.45
C PHE A 267 16.81 0.21 -2.66
N CYS A 268 17.93 -0.36 -3.09
CA CYS A 268 18.04 -0.98 -4.41
C CYS A 268 18.76 -2.32 -4.35
N TYR A 269 18.51 -3.16 -5.34
CA TYR A 269 19.38 -4.28 -5.67
C TYR A 269 20.26 -3.93 -6.87
N GLN A 270 21.56 -4.13 -6.72
CA GLN A 270 22.53 -4.11 -7.83
C GLN A 270 23.11 -5.52 -7.96
N ASN A 271 22.81 -6.22 -9.05
CA ASN A 271 23.19 -7.63 -9.25
C ASN A 271 22.78 -8.53 -8.07
N GLY A 272 21.58 -8.32 -7.53
CA GLY A 272 21.04 -9.05 -6.37
C GLY A 272 21.66 -8.67 -5.02
N GLN A 273 22.60 -7.74 -4.97
CA GLN A 273 23.18 -7.23 -3.72
C GLN A 273 22.45 -5.97 -3.26
N PRO A 274 22.06 -5.86 -1.98
CA PRO A 274 21.40 -4.69 -1.44
C PRO A 274 22.37 -3.50 -1.41
N ILE A 275 21.92 -2.35 -1.92
CA ILE A 275 22.67 -1.09 -1.95
C ILE A 275 21.74 0.07 -1.58
N VAL A 276 22.25 1.01 -0.79
CA VAL A 276 21.54 2.22 -0.40
C VAL A 276 22.15 3.40 -1.14
N LEU A 277 21.34 4.12 -1.91
CA LEU A 277 21.73 5.34 -2.62
C LEU A 277 21.18 6.55 -1.90
N LEU A 278 21.91 7.67 -1.94
CA LEU A 278 21.50 8.95 -1.37
C LEU A 278 21.71 10.09 -2.37
N THR A 279 20.69 10.93 -2.53
CA THR A 279 20.84 12.26 -3.10
C THR A 279 20.43 13.34 -2.12
N ARG A 280 21.14 14.47 -2.20
CA ARG A 280 20.81 15.74 -1.52
C ARG A 280 20.65 16.88 -2.53
N GLN A 281 20.59 16.53 -3.81
CA GLN A 281 20.47 17.49 -4.89
C GLN A 281 19.16 18.28 -4.74
N ASN A 282 19.25 19.61 -4.71
CA ASN A 282 18.11 20.52 -4.61
C ASN A 282 18.07 21.54 -5.77
N ILE A 283 18.99 21.41 -6.73
CA ILE A 283 19.08 22.18 -7.96
C ILE A 283 19.36 21.24 -9.12
N GLU A 284 18.91 21.62 -10.31
CA GLU A 284 19.23 20.89 -11.53
C GLU A 284 20.75 20.95 -11.81
N MET A 285 21.33 19.82 -12.24
CA MET A 285 22.74 19.74 -12.62
C MET A 285 22.90 20.02 -14.12
N PRO A 286 24.05 20.57 -14.58
CA PRO A 286 24.25 20.93 -16.00
C PRO A 286 24.09 19.78 -17.00
N ASP A 287 24.26 18.53 -16.56
CA ASP A 287 24.09 17.34 -17.39
C ASP A 287 22.62 16.84 -17.45
N GLY A 288 21.71 17.53 -16.75
CA GLY A 288 20.28 17.21 -16.69
C GLY A 288 19.97 15.93 -15.92
N ARG A 289 20.91 15.39 -15.13
CA ARG A 289 20.74 14.13 -14.40
C ARG A 289 20.44 14.35 -12.93
N ILE A 290 19.81 13.34 -12.33
CA ILE A 290 19.69 13.24 -10.88
C ILE A 290 20.86 12.41 -10.35
N HIS A 291 21.72 13.05 -9.56
CA HIS A 291 22.94 12.44 -9.03
C HIS A 291 22.71 11.83 -7.65
N PHE A 292 22.95 10.53 -7.56
CA PHE A 292 23.05 9.79 -6.32
C PHE A 292 24.51 9.46 -6.02
N ASN A 293 24.82 9.23 -4.75
CA ASN A 293 26.04 8.55 -4.30
C ASN A 293 25.64 7.31 -3.51
N ILE A 294 26.58 6.37 -3.38
CA ILE A 294 26.41 5.27 -2.42
C ILE A 294 26.37 5.87 -1.01
N SER A 295 25.37 5.48 -0.22
CA SER A 295 25.25 5.90 1.18
C SER A 295 26.35 5.25 2.02
N ASN A 296 26.85 5.97 3.02
CA ASN A 296 27.76 5.43 4.04
C ASN A 296 27.04 5.21 5.39
N ASP A 297 25.73 5.41 5.44
CA ASP A 297 24.92 5.26 6.65
C ASP A 297 24.79 3.79 7.04
N GLN A 298 25.51 3.39 8.10
CA GLN A 298 25.62 1.99 8.49
C GLN A 298 24.30 1.42 9.02
N ASP A 299 23.44 2.22 9.63
CA ASP A 299 22.16 1.73 10.16
C ASP A 299 21.25 1.33 9.01
N LEU A 300 21.13 2.19 7.99
CA LEU A 300 20.34 1.91 6.79
C LEU A 300 20.91 0.73 5.99
N ILE A 301 22.23 0.65 5.83
CA ILE A 301 22.90 -0.43 5.10
C ILE A 301 22.68 -1.76 5.80
N ASN A 302 22.89 -1.82 7.12
CA ASN A 302 22.78 -3.04 7.90
C ASN A 302 21.34 -3.56 7.92
N GLU A 303 20.37 -2.68 8.18
CA GLU A 303 18.96 -3.10 8.23
C GLU A 303 18.47 -3.57 6.86
N PHE A 304 18.76 -2.83 5.79
CA PHE A 304 18.33 -3.23 4.44
C PHE A 304 19.01 -4.53 4.00
N SER A 305 20.30 -4.72 4.31
CA SER A 305 21.01 -5.96 4.02
C SER A 305 20.44 -7.16 4.78
N ALA A 306 19.97 -6.95 6.02
CA ALA A 306 19.35 -7.99 6.83
C ALA A 306 17.99 -8.46 6.28
N MET A 307 17.35 -7.71 5.37
CA MET A 307 16.12 -8.14 4.70
C MET A 307 16.36 -9.17 3.58
N ASN A 308 17.62 -9.41 3.22
CA ASN A 308 18.01 -10.34 2.15
C ASN A 308 18.28 -11.78 2.65
N GLY A 309 18.12 -12.02 3.96
CA GLY A 309 18.42 -13.29 4.63
C GLY A 309 17.19 -14.01 5.18
#